data_AF-A0A495W7H0-F1
#
_entry.id   AF-A0A495W7H0-F1
#
_cell.length_a   1.000
_cell.length_b   1.000
_cell.length_c   1.000
_cell.angle_alpha   90.00
_cell.angle_beta   90.00
_cell.angle_gamma   90.00
#
_symmetry.space_group_name_H-M   'P 1'
#
loop_
_entity.id
_entity.type
_entity.pdbx_description
1 polymer ?
#
loop_
_entity_poly.entity_id
_entity_poly.type
_entity_poly.pdbx_seq_one_letter_code
_entity_poly.pdbx_strand_id
1 'polypeptide(L)'
;MRTTSAAVGAVLAAVLLVIGPAPANAAPPGPAASPERDEDVAAMADRFAVTLTAEPRYRLGEPIALAFGLRNPSGQDYSVLAWHTPLDNPDQEVFDYLRVRHGDRELPYEGRRIKRGDPGPSAYRLVRAGETLRSTVDVSTSYAITEPGVYTVTLATRLGDVVSGPTPAARTTGEFTGVDLAEVSVTFEVVAGGPPRLPLSAGPADEPGEPEGRVDVAAAKDPKFSGGTAARKKQTKKAHQDAYKYAVASTNALPNPPPKPITQRYVTWFGAYDDARYATARSHFTKIRGHLENVVVTYYLEPPKCDPSTYAYVYPSDSTKLYLCSEFWKAPALGTNSKAGTVIHEMSHYNVNGGTQDYAYGQAACKALAKDKPAKAVMNADNHEYFAESISV
;
A
#
# COMPACT_ATOMS: atom_id res chain seq x y z
N MET A 1 62.83 -27.65 -66.36
CA MET A 1 61.82 -28.56 -66.95
C MET A 1 61.94 -29.92 -66.27
N ARG A 2 60.80 -30.50 -65.87
CA ARG A 2 60.58 -31.86 -65.30
C ARG A 2 60.96 -32.00 -63.81
N THR A 3 59.99 -31.97 -62.88
CA THR A 3 59.15 -33.10 -62.37
C THR A 3 60.02 -34.14 -61.65
N THR A 4 59.77 -34.66 -60.45
CA THR A 4 58.57 -34.82 -59.61
C THR A 4 59.00 -35.45 -58.27
N SER A 5 58.20 -35.25 -57.22
CA SER A 5 57.96 -36.07 -56.02
C SER A 5 58.94 -37.18 -55.61
N ALA A 6 59.44 -37.06 -54.37
CA ALA A 6 59.76 -38.20 -53.50
C ALA A 6 59.26 -37.90 -52.08
N ALA A 7 58.41 -38.78 -51.56
CA ALA A 7 57.92 -38.79 -50.20
C ALA A 7 58.95 -39.40 -49.26
N VAL A 8 59.15 -38.80 -48.08
CA VAL A 8 59.81 -39.42 -46.92
C VAL A 8 58.99 -39.07 -45.68
N GLY A 9 58.61 -40.12 -44.95
CA GLY A 9 57.74 -40.04 -43.79
C GLY A 9 58.41 -39.47 -42.55
N ALA A 10 57.58 -38.89 -41.68
CA ALA A 10 57.94 -38.60 -40.30
C ALA A 10 56.78 -39.02 -39.39
N VAL A 11 57.15 -39.78 -38.37
CA VAL A 11 56.35 -40.39 -37.32
C VAL A 11 55.68 -39.29 -36.46
N LEU A 12 54.37 -39.39 -36.23
CA LEU A 12 53.69 -38.62 -35.18
C LEU A 12 53.11 -39.59 -34.14
N ALA A 13 53.65 -39.51 -32.92
CA ALA A 13 53.18 -40.22 -31.74
C ALA A 13 51.81 -39.67 -31.31
N ALA A 14 50.83 -40.56 -31.15
CA ALA A 14 49.52 -40.25 -30.61
C ALA A 14 49.61 -40.13 -29.07
N VAL A 15 49.37 -38.94 -28.55
CA VAL A 15 49.13 -38.69 -27.13
C VAL A 15 47.63 -38.84 -26.87
N LEU A 16 47.23 -39.89 -26.16
CA LEU A 16 45.89 -40.01 -25.58
C LEU A 16 45.75 -38.96 -24.47
N LEU A 17 44.93 -37.93 -24.70
CA LEU A 17 44.48 -37.03 -23.64
C LEU A 17 43.19 -37.59 -23.03
N VAL A 18 43.26 -37.98 -21.75
CA VAL A 18 42.09 -38.33 -20.94
C VAL A 18 41.32 -37.04 -20.66
N ILE A 19 40.09 -36.92 -21.18
CA ILE A 19 39.17 -35.81 -20.91
C ILE A 19 38.48 -36.12 -19.57
N GLY A 20 38.93 -35.50 -18.48
CA GLY A 20 38.18 -35.45 -17.21
C GLY A 20 37.00 -34.47 -17.31
N PRO A 21 35.93 -34.64 -16.51
CA PRO A 21 34.77 -33.75 -16.54
C PRO A 21 35.17 -32.34 -16.07
N ALA A 22 34.73 -31.34 -16.83
CA ALA A 22 34.93 -29.93 -16.51
C ALA A 22 34.34 -29.59 -15.12
N PRO A 23 35.00 -28.75 -14.31
CA PRO A 23 34.40 -28.24 -13.09
C PRO A 23 33.17 -27.41 -13.45
N ALA A 24 32.07 -27.64 -12.72
CA ALA A 24 30.86 -26.84 -12.82
C ALA A 24 31.22 -25.36 -12.59
N ASN A 25 30.89 -24.50 -13.56
CA ASN A 25 30.97 -23.06 -13.42
C ASN A 25 30.18 -22.64 -12.18
N ALA A 26 30.89 -22.23 -11.13
CA ALA A 26 30.29 -21.46 -10.06
C ALA A 26 29.73 -20.16 -10.68
N ALA A 27 28.45 -19.91 -10.48
CA ALA A 27 27.85 -18.63 -10.84
C ALA A 27 28.62 -17.51 -10.13
N PRO A 28 28.94 -16.38 -10.80
CA PRO A 28 29.57 -15.26 -10.13
C PRO A 28 28.67 -14.82 -8.97
N PRO A 29 29.24 -14.41 -7.83
CA PRO A 29 28.45 -13.84 -6.74
C PRO A 29 27.61 -12.70 -7.33
N GLY A 30 26.30 -12.75 -7.09
CA GLY A 30 25.41 -11.63 -7.42
C GLY A 30 25.95 -10.35 -6.80
N PRO A 31 25.74 -9.18 -7.42
CA PRO A 31 26.30 -7.94 -6.92
C PRO A 31 25.94 -7.78 -5.44
N ALA A 32 26.96 -7.65 -4.60
CA ALA A 32 26.78 -7.28 -3.21
C ALA A 32 25.93 -6.00 -3.18
N ALA A 33 24.95 -5.94 -2.28
CA ALA A 33 24.23 -4.70 -2.05
C ALA A 33 25.26 -3.63 -1.68
N SER A 34 25.37 -2.58 -2.51
CA SER A 34 26.35 -1.51 -2.33
C SER A 34 26.17 -0.87 -0.93
N PRO A 35 27.22 -0.83 -0.08
CA PRO A 35 27.15 -0.19 1.24
C PRO A 35 26.85 1.32 1.16
N GLU A 36 27.10 1.96 0.01
CA GLU A 36 26.76 3.36 -0.26
C GLU A 36 25.26 3.67 -0.14
N ARG A 37 24.37 2.71 -0.43
CA ARG A 37 22.91 2.95 -0.35
C ARG A 37 22.39 3.04 1.07
N ASP A 38 22.96 2.27 2.00
CA ASP A 38 22.51 2.25 3.39
C ASP A 38 23.06 3.46 4.16
N GLU A 39 24.29 3.91 3.86
CA GLU A 39 24.84 5.17 4.38
C GLU A 39 24.08 6.40 3.85
N ASP A 40 23.69 6.43 2.56
CA ASP A 40 22.91 7.53 1.99
C ASP A 40 21.50 7.66 2.58
N VAL A 41 20.83 6.54 2.89
CA VAL A 41 19.48 6.54 3.51
C VAL A 41 19.54 6.98 4.98
N ALA A 42 20.53 6.51 5.74
CA ALA A 42 20.74 6.97 7.11
C ALA A 42 21.11 8.47 7.16
N ALA A 43 21.96 8.93 6.24
CA ALA A 43 22.30 10.34 6.07
C ALA A 43 21.14 11.21 5.57
N MET A 44 20.04 10.60 5.09
CA MET A 44 18.82 11.30 4.65
C MET A 44 17.82 11.50 5.80
N ALA A 45 17.76 10.59 6.78
CA ALA A 45 16.88 10.68 7.95
C ALA A 45 17.25 11.87 8.86
N ASP A 46 18.54 12.14 9.03
CA ASP A 46 19.04 13.29 9.79
C ASP A 46 18.77 14.64 9.10
N ARG A 47 18.25 14.65 7.86
CA ARG A 47 17.96 15.87 7.09
C ARG A 47 16.60 16.47 7.38
N PHE A 48 15.78 15.86 8.22
CA PHE A 48 14.49 16.44 8.59
C PHE A 48 14.26 16.35 10.09
N ALA A 49 13.87 17.49 10.67
CA ALA A 49 13.41 17.55 12.05
C ALA A 49 11.88 17.70 12.06
N VAL A 50 11.23 16.90 12.89
CA VAL A 50 9.76 16.86 12.99
C VAL A 50 9.30 17.41 14.32
N THR A 51 8.20 18.16 14.29
CA THR A 51 7.51 18.66 15.48
C THR A 51 6.03 18.35 15.40
N LEU A 52 5.44 18.01 16.53
CA LEU A 52 4.01 17.87 16.73
C LEU A 52 3.66 18.59 18.04
N THR A 53 2.65 19.44 18.01
CA THR A 53 2.20 20.19 19.19
C THR A 53 0.68 20.13 19.31
N ALA A 54 0.20 20.07 20.54
CA ALA A 54 -1.21 20.08 20.91
C ALA A 54 -1.46 21.19 21.94
N GLU A 55 -2.69 21.68 22.00
CA GLU A 55 -3.17 22.38 23.19
C GLU A 55 -3.22 21.41 24.36
N PRO A 56 -2.99 21.86 25.61
CA PRO A 56 -3.00 20.96 26.77
C PRO A 56 -4.39 20.37 27.03
N ARG A 57 -5.46 21.03 26.55
CA ARG A 57 -6.85 20.68 26.83
C ARG A 57 -7.76 20.93 25.62
N TYR A 58 -8.66 19.98 25.37
CA TYR A 58 -9.75 20.09 24.38
C TYR A 58 -11.08 19.71 25.03
N ARG A 59 -12.21 20.18 24.48
CA ARG A 59 -13.53 19.71 24.90
C ARG A 59 -14.03 18.60 23.97
N LEU A 60 -14.67 17.58 24.55
CA LEU A 60 -15.34 16.55 23.78
C LEU A 60 -16.34 17.17 22.77
N GLY A 61 -16.33 16.70 21.52
CA GLY A 61 -17.17 17.20 20.44
C GLY A 61 -16.62 18.42 19.67
N GLU A 62 -15.56 19.07 20.17
CA GLU A 62 -14.82 20.12 19.45
C GLU A 62 -13.67 19.50 18.60
N PRO A 63 -13.20 20.19 17.54
CA PRO A 63 -12.00 19.80 16.81
C PRO A 63 -10.78 19.60 17.73
N ILE A 64 -9.98 18.56 17.47
CA ILE A 64 -8.71 18.31 18.16
C ILE A 64 -7.58 18.61 17.18
N ALA A 65 -7.25 19.89 17.09
CA ALA A 65 -6.24 20.40 16.17
C ALA A 65 -4.82 20.15 16.68
N LEU A 66 -4.02 19.40 15.92
CA LEU A 66 -2.60 19.20 16.16
C LEU A 66 -1.80 19.95 15.11
N ALA A 67 -0.82 20.75 15.55
CA ALA A 67 0.08 21.46 14.64
C ALA A 67 1.33 20.63 14.37
N PHE A 68 1.61 20.40 13.10
CA PHE A 68 2.76 19.67 12.59
C PHE A 68 3.78 20.63 11.99
N GLY A 69 5.06 20.30 12.12
CA GLY A 69 6.15 20.96 11.43
C GLY A 69 7.19 19.98 10.90
N LEU A 70 7.56 20.12 9.63
CA LEU A 70 8.68 19.44 8.98
C LEU A 70 9.76 20.45 8.62
N ARG A 71 10.88 20.44 9.35
CA ARG A 71 12.00 21.34 9.15
C ARG A 71 13.12 20.68 8.35
N ASN A 72 13.60 21.37 7.32
CA ASN A 72 14.84 21.07 6.63
C ASN A 72 15.99 21.90 7.27
N PRO A 73 16.88 21.30 8.07
CA PRO A 73 17.99 22.01 8.70
C PRO A 73 19.17 22.22 7.74
N SER A 74 19.17 21.59 6.56
CA SER A 74 20.29 21.59 5.63
C SER A 74 20.37 22.89 4.81
N GLY A 75 21.49 23.04 4.07
CA GLY A 75 21.69 24.11 3.10
C GLY A 75 21.12 23.83 1.71
N GLN A 76 20.39 22.73 1.51
CA GLN A 76 19.87 22.30 0.21
C GLN A 76 18.34 22.25 0.21
N ASP A 77 17.72 22.59 -0.92
CA ASP A 77 16.29 22.42 -1.12
C ASP A 77 15.91 20.95 -1.36
N TYR A 78 14.74 20.54 -0.86
CA TYR A 78 14.15 19.22 -1.12
C TYR A 78 12.69 19.31 -1.50
N SER A 79 12.25 18.43 -2.39
CA SER A 79 10.84 18.18 -2.66
C SER A 79 10.45 16.85 -2.04
N VAL A 80 9.49 16.88 -1.10
CA VAL A 80 9.05 15.71 -0.35
C VAL A 80 7.66 15.29 -0.80
N LEU A 81 7.43 13.99 -0.97
CA LEU A 81 6.11 13.45 -1.27
C LEU A 81 5.22 13.61 -0.03
N ALA A 82 4.10 14.32 -0.17
CA ALA A 82 3.24 14.66 0.95
C ALA A 82 2.44 13.46 1.49
N TRP A 83 2.18 12.45 0.65
CA TRP A 83 1.33 11.31 0.98
C TRP A 83 1.73 10.62 2.28
N HIS A 84 0.73 10.19 3.04
CA HIS A 84 0.91 9.56 4.37
C HIS A 84 1.65 10.46 5.39
N THR A 85 1.57 11.78 5.23
CA THR A 85 2.04 12.75 6.22
C THR A 85 0.97 13.80 6.51
N PRO A 86 1.09 14.57 7.60
CA PRO A 86 0.22 15.73 7.84
C PRO A 86 0.27 16.83 6.75
N LEU A 87 1.11 16.71 5.71
CA LEU A 87 1.14 17.63 4.56
C LEU A 87 0.16 17.24 3.44
N ASP A 88 -0.44 16.05 3.52
CA ASP A 88 -1.41 15.52 2.56
C ASP A 88 -2.83 15.98 2.91
N ASN A 89 -3.31 17.01 2.21
CA ASN A 89 -4.67 17.56 2.36
C ASN A 89 -5.12 17.76 3.83
N PRO A 90 -4.33 18.46 4.67
CA PRO A 90 -4.55 18.54 6.12
C PRO A 90 -5.92 19.08 6.54
N ASP A 91 -6.52 19.95 5.72
CA ASP A 91 -7.82 20.55 5.99
C ASP A 91 -9.01 19.60 5.73
N GLN A 92 -8.77 18.44 5.10
CA GLN A 92 -9.84 17.53 4.70
C GLN A 92 -9.98 16.33 5.63
N GLU A 93 -8.88 15.70 6.02
CA GLU A 93 -8.87 14.54 6.92
C GLU A 93 -7.47 14.24 7.46
N VAL A 94 -7.42 13.44 8.53
CA VAL A 94 -6.20 12.78 8.99
C VAL A 94 -6.08 11.42 8.31
N PHE A 95 -4.89 11.06 7.81
CA PHE A 95 -4.59 9.71 7.33
C PHE A 95 -3.93 8.85 8.41
N ASP A 96 -3.68 7.58 8.09
CA ASP A 96 -3.14 6.58 9.02
C ASP A 96 -1.62 6.72 9.25
N TYR A 97 -1.20 7.90 9.72
CA TYR A 97 0.17 8.21 10.12
C TYR A 97 0.29 8.54 11.63
N LEU A 98 -0.82 8.46 12.37
CA LEU A 98 -0.88 8.68 13.81
C LEU A 98 -1.20 7.37 14.53
N ARG A 99 -0.63 7.16 15.71
CA ARG A 99 -1.14 6.22 16.70
C ARG A 99 -1.79 7.03 17.81
N VAL A 100 -3.08 6.82 18.03
CA VAL A 100 -3.88 7.56 19.01
C VAL A 100 -4.25 6.62 20.14
N ARG A 101 -3.92 6.99 21.38
CA ARG A 101 -4.24 6.21 22.58
C ARG A 101 -5.10 7.02 23.54
N HIS A 102 -6.14 6.40 24.09
CA HIS A 102 -6.87 6.88 25.27
C HIS A 102 -6.43 6.04 26.48
N GLY A 103 -5.61 6.63 27.35
CA GLY A 103 -4.86 5.85 28.34
C GLY A 103 -4.03 4.75 27.67
N ASP A 104 -4.29 3.48 28.02
CA ASP A 104 -3.60 2.34 27.43
C ASP A 104 -4.27 1.72 26.19
N ARG A 105 -5.45 2.23 25.82
CA ARG A 105 -6.22 1.73 24.68
C ARG A 105 -5.85 2.49 23.42
N GLU A 106 -5.30 1.79 22.43
CA GLU A 106 -5.13 2.34 21.08
C GLU A 106 -6.49 2.43 20.37
N LEU A 107 -6.74 3.56 19.73
CA LEU A 107 -7.95 3.81 18.95
C LEU A 107 -7.70 3.43 17.49
N PRO A 108 -8.64 2.71 16.86
CA PRO A 108 -8.51 2.35 15.46
C PRO A 108 -8.61 3.60 14.58
N TYR A 109 -7.85 3.59 13.49
CA TYR A 109 -8.04 4.54 12.40
C TYR A 109 -9.31 4.17 11.61
N GLU A 110 -10.19 5.16 11.42
CA GLU A 110 -11.47 5.01 10.71
C GLU A 110 -11.60 5.92 9.48
N GLY A 111 -10.54 6.66 9.13
CA GLY A 111 -10.51 7.49 7.93
C GLY A 111 -10.37 6.68 6.63
N ARG A 112 -10.20 7.39 5.51
CA ARG A 112 -10.07 6.77 4.19
C ARG A 112 -8.80 5.93 4.05
N ARG A 113 -8.91 4.80 3.35
CA ARG A 113 -7.80 4.07 2.73
C ARG A 113 -7.83 4.30 1.24
N ILE A 114 -6.68 4.53 0.61
CA ILE A 114 -6.65 5.13 -0.73
C ILE A 114 -5.65 4.39 -1.61
N LYS A 115 -6.12 3.79 -2.71
CA LYS A 115 -5.23 3.39 -3.79
C LYS A 115 -4.76 4.61 -4.59
N ARG A 116 -3.46 4.87 -4.58
CA ARG A 116 -2.82 5.94 -5.36
C ARG A 116 -1.99 5.38 -6.52
N GLY A 117 -2.00 6.10 -7.64
CA GLY A 117 -1.11 5.87 -8.77
C GLY A 117 0.25 6.53 -8.58
N ASP A 118 0.95 6.79 -9.68
CA ASP A 118 2.20 7.56 -9.64
C ASP A 118 1.92 9.04 -9.29
N PRO A 119 2.71 9.66 -8.41
CA PRO A 119 2.52 11.05 -8.01
C PRO A 119 2.91 12.01 -9.14
N GLY A 120 2.02 12.95 -9.42
CA GLY A 120 2.32 14.17 -10.17
C GLY A 120 2.92 15.28 -9.29
N PRO A 121 3.22 16.46 -9.84
CA PRO A 121 3.92 17.52 -9.11
C PRO A 121 3.14 18.02 -7.89
N SER A 122 1.80 18.01 -7.96
CA SER A 122 0.91 18.46 -6.88
C SER A 122 0.96 17.58 -5.63
N ALA A 123 1.48 16.34 -5.74
CA ALA A 123 1.66 15.45 -4.61
C ALA A 123 2.92 15.79 -3.78
N TYR A 124 3.83 16.61 -4.32
CA TYR A 124 5.05 17.00 -3.64
C TYR A 124 4.91 18.37 -2.97
N ARG A 125 5.74 18.60 -1.95
CA ARG A 125 5.94 19.89 -1.30
C ARG A 125 7.42 20.24 -1.32
N LEU A 126 7.75 21.42 -1.84
CA LEU A 126 9.09 21.96 -1.75
C LEU A 126 9.34 22.48 -0.33
N VAL A 127 10.39 22.01 0.31
CA VAL A 127 10.94 22.52 1.56
C VAL A 127 12.35 23.05 1.30
N ARG A 128 12.49 24.37 1.31
CA ARG A 128 13.78 25.02 1.06
C ARG A 128 14.78 24.80 2.17
N ALA A 129 16.04 25.09 1.89
CA ALA A 129 17.10 25.15 2.88
C ALA A 129 16.67 26.00 4.10
N GLY A 130 16.73 25.43 5.29
CA GLY A 130 16.32 26.08 6.55
C GLY A 130 14.80 26.22 6.76
N GLU A 131 13.97 25.92 5.77
CA GLU A 131 12.51 26.10 5.83
C GLU A 131 11.84 25.08 6.77
N THR A 132 10.70 25.47 7.32
CA THR A 132 9.80 24.56 8.03
C THR A 132 8.43 24.60 7.37
N LEU A 133 8.02 23.49 6.74
CA LEU A 133 6.65 23.30 6.31
C LEU A 133 5.77 23.06 7.53
N ARG A 134 4.58 23.64 7.53
CA ARG A 134 3.63 23.55 8.64
C ARG A 134 2.26 23.14 8.13
N SER A 135 1.55 22.36 8.93
CA SER A 135 0.15 22.06 8.73
C SER A 135 -0.55 21.85 10.06
N THR A 136 -1.88 21.90 10.06
CA THR A 136 -2.70 21.58 11.22
C THR A 136 -3.70 20.53 10.81
N VAL A 137 -3.86 19.49 11.63
CA VAL A 137 -4.78 18.39 11.34
C VAL A 137 -5.74 18.18 12.50
N ASP A 138 -7.00 17.85 12.21
CA ASP A 138 -8.01 17.54 13.23
C ASP A 138 -8.14 16.03 13.41
N VAL A 139 -7.62 15.51 14.54
CA VAL A 139 -7.61 14.06 14.84
C VAL A 139 -9.02 13.49 14.94
N SER A 140 -10.01 14.30 15.33
CA SER A 140 -11.41 13.86 15.47
C SER A 140 -12.09 13.52 14.13
N THR A 141 -11.46 13.84 13.00
CA THR A 141 -11.99 13.52 11.66
C THR A 141 -11.87 12.04 11.29
N SER A 142 -10.89 11.34 11.85
CA SER A 142 -10.53 9.95 11.48
C SER A 142 -10.38 8.99 12.66
N TYR A 143 -10.48 9.49 13.91
CA TYR A 143 -10.46 8.68 15.12
C TYR A 143 -11.69 8.99 15.97
N ALA A 144 -12.34 7.94 16.49
CA ALA A 144 -13.51 8.08 17.35
C ALA A 144 -13.09 8.55 18.77
N ILE A 145 -13.15 9.86 19.00
CA ILE A 145 -12.90 10.47 20.31
C ILE A 145 -14.25 10.63 21.04
N THR A 146 -14.63 9.61 21.80
CA THR A 146 -15.97 9.48 22.40
C THR A 146 -16.03 9.71 23.90
N GLU A 147 -14.89 9.81 24.58
CA GLU A 147 -14.79 9.83 26.03
C GLU A 147 -13.86 10.96 26.49
N PRO A 148 -14.15 11.63 27.62
CA PRO A 148 -13.15 12.45 28.30
C PRO A 148 -12.01 11.59 28.86
N GLY A 149 -10.80 12.16 28.95
CA GLY A 149 -9.63 11.51 29.53
C GLY A 149 -8.32 11.99 28.91
N VAL A 150 -7.23 11.27 29.21
CA VAL A 150 -5.89 11.62 28.71
C VAL A 150 -5.61 10.87 27.42
N TYR A 151 -5.28 11.63 26.39
CA TYR A 151 -4.95 11.12 25.08
C TYR A 151 -3.48 11.34 24.76
N THR A 152 -2.84 10.31 24.20
CA THR A 152 -1.49 10.40 23.64
C THR A 152 -1.56 10.15 22.15
N VAL A 153 -1.00 11.07 21.37
CA VAL A 153 -0.91 10.95 19.91
C VAL A 153 0.56 10.88 19.53
N THR A 154 0.95 9.78 18.88
CA THR A 154 2.29 9.58 18.34
C THR A 154 2.25 9.67 16.83
N LEU A 155 3.03 10.57 16.25
CA LEU A 155 3.29 10.59 14.82
C LEU A 155 4.35 9.53 14.49
N ALA A 156 3.97 8.54 13.69
CA ALA A 156 4.84 7.46 13.24
C ALA A 156 4.74 7.36 11.72
N THR A 157 5.58 8.13 11.01
CA THR A 157 5.48 8.28 9.55
C THR A 157 6.85 8.21 8.87
N ARG A 158 6.82 8.09 7.54
CA ARG A 158 7.97 8.24 6.65
C ARG A 158 7.63 9.21 5.54
N LEU A 159 8.65 9.87 5.00
CA LEU A 159 8.55 10.48 3.69
C LEU A 159 8.60 9.36 2.64
N GLY A 160 7.56 9.27 1.80
CA GLY A 160 7.46 8.22 0.78
C GLY A 160 8.55 8.33 -0.28
N ASP A 161 8.85 9.57 -0.69
CA ASP A 161 9.92 9.95 -1.62
C ASP A 161 10.49 11.32 -1.23
N VAL A 162 11.80 11.51 -1.43
CA VAL A 162 12.52 12.76 -1.22
C VAL A 162 13.41 13.03 -2.43
N VAL A 163 13.25 14.20 -3.04
CA VAL A 163 14.00 14.62 -4.23
C VAL A 163 14.82 15.85 -3.91
N SER A 164 16.10 15.85 -4.30
CA SER A 164 16.94 17.04 -4.20
C SER A 164 16.51 18.10 -5.21
N GLY A 165 16.27 19.33 -4.76
CA GLY A 165 15.92 20.46 -5.61
C GLY A 165 14.40 20.68 -5.80
N PRO A 166 13.98 21.31 -6.92
CA PRO A 166 12.60 21.74 -7.13
C PRO A 166 11.64 20.57 -7.33
N THR A 167 10.34 20.88 -7.26
CA THR A 167 9.26 19.90 -7.41
C THR A 167 9.44 19.07 -8.69
N PRO A 168 9.47 17.73 -8.60
CA PRO A 168 9.60 16.88 -9.78
C PRO A 168 8.33 16.93 -10.63
N ALA A 169 8.45 16.59 -11.92
CA ALA A 169 7.31 16.52 -12.84
C ALA A 169 6.38 15.34 -12.50
N ALA A 170 6.74 14.13 -12.91
CA ALA A 170 6.06 12.90 -12.48
C ALA A 170 7.13 11.89 -12.14
N ARG A 171 6.90 11.10 -11.09
CA ARG A 171 7.83 10.07 -10.65
C ARG A 171 7.13 8.75 -10.55
N THR A 172 7.76 7.70 -11.06
CA THR A 172 7.22 6.36 -10.90
C THR A 172 7.56 5.84 -9.51
N THR A 173 6.64 5.09 -8.90
CA THR A 173 6.84 4.48 -7.57
C THR A 173 8.12 3.66 -7.42
N GLY A 174 8.66 3.12 -8.52
CA GLY A 174 9.93 2.38 -8.54
C GLY A 174 11.20 3.21 -8.36
N GLU A 175 11.10 4.54 -8.45
CA GLU A 175 12.22 5.47 -8.32
C GLU A 175 12.28 6.16 -6.95
N PHE A 176 11.36 5.81 -6.04
CA PHE A 176 11.22 6.49 -4.77
C PHE A 176 12.40 6.22 -3.84
N THR A 177 12.89 7.29 -3.22
CA THR A 177 13.89 7.28 -2.16
C THR A 177 13.24 7.81 -0.88
N GLY A 178 12.65 6.90 -0.11
CA GLY A 178 11.94 7.24 1.12
C GLY A 178 12.86 7.40 2.32
N VAL A 179 12.34 8.05 3.36
CA VAL A 179 13.06 8.36 4.61
C VAL A 179 12.14 8.18 5.79
N ASP A 180 12.53 7.33 6.75
CA ASP A 180 11.80 7.21 8.02
C ASP A 180 12.06 8.46 8.87
N LEU A 181 10.99 9.04 9.43
CA LEU A 181 11.09 10.22 10.29
C LEU A 181 11.12 9.81 11.76
N ALA A 182 11.75 10.64 12.59
CA ALA A 182 11.74 10.43 14.03
C ALA A 182 10.30 10.48 14.59
N GLU A 183 9.95 9.53 15.45
CA GLU A 183 8.66 9.52 16.12
C GLU A 183 8.57 10.66 17.16
N VAL A 184 7.48 11.40 17.13
CA VAL A 184 7.19 12.45 18.12
C VAL A 184 5.80 12.22 18.71
N SER A 185 5.65 12.50 20.01
CA SER A 185 4.38 12.31 20.72
C SER A 185 3.93 13.57 21.44
N VAL A 186 2.62 13.78 21.48
CA VAL A 186 1.96 14.82 22.28
C VAL A 186 0.93 14.17 23.19
N THR A 187 0.69 14.78 24.35
CA THR A 187 -0.34 14.35 25.29
C THR A 187 -1.22 15.54 25.66
N PHE A 188 -2.52 15.33 25.70
CA PHE A 188 -3.51 16.33 26.06
C PHE A 188 -4.69 15.69 26.81
N GLU A 189 -5.46 16.51 27.51
CA GLU A 189 -6.66 16.10 28.22
C GLU A 189 -7.90 16.49 27.41
N VAL A 190 -8.78 15.53 27.13
CA VAL A 190 -10.14 15.80 26.64
C VAL A 190 -11.06 15.89 27.85
N VAL A 191 -11.68 17.05 28.06
CA VAL A 191 -12.65 17.26 29.13
C VAL A 191 -14.08 17.11 28.63
N ALA A 192 -15.03 16.97 29.55
CA ALA A 192 -16.45 16.92 29.22
C ALA A 192 -16.86 18.11 28.34
N GLY A 193 -17.69 17.82 27.34
CA GLY A 193 -18.13 18.78 26.33
C GLY A 193 -19.46 18.37 25.71
N GLY A 194 -19.60 18.57 24.40
CA GLY A 194 -20.78 18.18 23.63
C GLY A 194 -20.81 16.68 23.26
N PRO A 195 -21.79 16.26 22.45
CA PRO A 195 -21.81 14.90 21.91
C PRO A 195 -20.53 14.61 21.10
N PRO A 196 -20.02 13.37 21.11
CA PRO A 196 -18.85 12.99 20.35
C PRO A 196 -18.96 13.35 18.87
N ARG A 197 -17.87 13.89 18.31
CA ARG A 197 -17.68 13.87 16.86
C ARG A 197 -17.32 12.45 16.46
N LEU A 198 -18.19 11.84 15.67
CA LEU A 198 -17.87 10.58 15.03
C LEU A 198 -17.00 10.85 13.79
N PRO A 199 -16.06 9.95 13.46
CA PRO A 199 -15.22 10.09 12.27
C PRO A 199 -16.08 10.10 10.99
N LEU A 200 -15.51 10.59 9.88
CA LEU A 200 -16.22 10.74 8.60
C LEU A 200 -16.83 9.43 8.06
N SER A 201 -16.34 8.28 8.50
CA SER A 201 -16.88 6.95 8.23
C SER A 201 -18.27 6.70 8.85
N ALA A 202 -18.61 7.41 9.93
CA ALA A 202 -19.85 7.25 10.69
C ALA A 202 -21.03 8.00 10.05
N GLY A 203 -21.30 7.72 8.78
CA GLY A 203 -22.65 7.93 8.24
C GLY A 203 -23.70 7.13 9.04
N PRO A 204 -25.01 7.35 8.84
CA PRO A 204 -26.02 6.58 9.55
C PRO A 204 -25.74 5.10 9.40
N ALA A 205 -25.62 4.41 10.52
CA ALA A 205 -25.38 2.98 10.59
C ALA A 205 -26.54 2.26 9.91
N ASP A 206 -26.30 1.67 8.74
CA ASP A 206 -27.09 0.52 8.33
C ASP A 206 -26.52 -0.68 9.11
N GLU A 207 -27.40 -1.41 9.78
CA GLU A 207 -27.03 -2.51 10.68
C GLU A 207 -26.11 -3.52 9.98
N PRO A 208 -25.16 -4.15 10.72
CA PRO A 208 -24.39 -5.26 10.19
C PRO A 208 -25.36 -6.36 9.76
N GLY A 209 -25.43 -6.64 8.46
CA GLY A 209 -26.11 -7.84 7.98
C GLY A 209 -25.48 -9.06 8.64
N GLU A 210 -26.28 -9.86 9.35
CA GLU A 210 -25.85 -11.14 9.89
C GLU A 210 -25.21 -12.01 8.80
N PRO A 211 -24.24 -12.88 9.14
CA PRO A 211 -23.71 -13.83 8.19
C PRO A 211 -24.81 -14.88 7.91
N GLU A 212 -25.64 -14.62 6.91
CA GLU A 212 -26.51 -15.64 6.34
C GLU A 212 -25.65 -16.76 5.76
N GLY A 213 -26.08 -18.00 6.02
CA GLY A 213 -25.32 -19.22 5.76
C GLY A 213 -24.72 -19.29 4.36
N ARG A 214 -23.53 -19.90 4.27
CA ARG A 214 -22.85 -20.20 3.01
C ARG A 214 -23.78 -20.94 2.06
N VAL A 215 -24.30 -20.22 1.07
CA VAL A 215 -24.78 -20.80 -0.17
C VAL A 215 -23.58 -20.71 -1.12
N ASP A 216 -23.18 -21.83 -1.72
CA ASP A 216 -22.19 -21.84 -2.81
C ASP A 216 -22.78 -21.09 -4.01
N VAL A 217 -22.71 -19.76 -4.00
CA VAL A 217 -23.05 -18.93 -5.15
C VAL A 217 -21.86 -18.94 -6.10
N ALA A 218 -22.08 -19.37 -7.35
CA ALA A 218 -21.04 -19.42 -8.37
C ALA A 218 -20.63 -18.04 -8.91
N ALA A 219 -21.23 -16.94 -8.40
CA ALA A 219 -21.05 -15.58 -8.91
C ALA A 219 -21.18 -14.54 -7.79
N ALA A 220 -20.54 -13.38 -7.99
CA ALA A 220 -20.71 -12.22 -7.13
C ALA A 220 -22.15 -11.66 -7.19
N LYS A 221 -22.62 -11.09 -6.08
CA LYS A 221 -23.86 -10.31 -6.04
C LYS A 221 -23.74 -9.08 -6.93
N ASP A 222 -24.84 -8.70 -7.56
CA ASP A 222 -24.86 -7.50 -8.40
C ASP A 222 -24.64 -6.23 -7.56
N PRO A 223 -23.70 -5.35 -7.94
CA PRO A 223 -23.43 -4.13 -7.21
C PRO A 223 -24.49 -3.05 -7.46
N LYS A 224 -24.61 -2.11 -6.51
CA LYS A 224 -25.37 -0.85 -6.66
C LYS A 224 -24.45 0.28 -7.11
N PHE A 225 -25.02 1.34 -7.67
CA PHE A 225 -24.27 2.50 -8.15
C PHE A 225 -24.89 3.81 -7.66
N SER A 226 -24.05 4.72 -7.19
CA SER A 226 -24.39 6.13 -6.96
C SER A 226 -23.62 6.99 -7.96
N GLY A 227 -24.33 7.84 -8.72
CA GLY A 227 -23.73 8.67 -9.77
C GLY A 227 -23.28 7.90 -11.02
N GLY A 228 -22.49 8.59 -11.85
CA GLY A 228 -21.86 8.07 -13.08
C GLY A 228 -22.79 7.79 -14.27
N THR A 229 -22.20 7.77 -15.46
CA THR A 229 -22.88 7.44 -16.72
C THR A 229 -23.20 5.94 -16.83
N ALA A 230 -24.11 5.56 -17.74
CA ALA A 230 -24.39 4.15 -18.03
C ALA A 230 -23.13 3.36 -18.43
N ALA A 231 -22.21 4.00 -19.17
CA ALA A 231 -20.94 3.41 -19.56
C ALA A 231 -20.06 3.10 -18.33
N ARG A 232 -19.96 4.05 -17.37
CA ARG A 232 -19.22 3.82 -16.12
C ARG A 232 -19.84 2.71 -15.29
N LYS A 233 -21.16 2.69 -15.12
CA LYS A 233 -21.86 1.60 -14.41
C LYS A 233 -21.57 0.23 -15.02
N LYS A 234 -21.57 0.13 -16.36
CA LYS A 234 -21.20 -1.10 -17.08
C LYS A 234 -19.75 -1.50 -16.84
N GLN A 235 -18.81 -0.55 -16.92
CA GLN A 235 -17.39 -0.81 -16.64
C GLN A 235 -17.17 -1.27 -15.19
N THR A 236 -17.81 -0.61 -14.22
CA THR A 236 -17.72 -0.98 -12.80
C THR A 236 -18.34 -2.33 -12.52
N LYS A 237 -19.51 -2.65 -13.10
CA LYS A 237 -20.11 -3.99 -12.97
C LYS A 237 -19.15 -5.07 -13.47
N LYS A 238 -18.51 -4.84 -14.62
CA LYS A 238 -17.53 -5.79 -15.16
C LYS A 238 -16.29 -5.91 -14.26
N ALA A 239 -15.76 -4.79 -13.76
CA ALA A 239 -14.63 -4.80 -12.83
C ALA A 239 -14.95 -5.57 -11.53
N HIS A 240 -16.15 -5.40 -10.98
CA HIS A 240 -16.64 -6.15 -9.81
C HIS A 240 -16.68 -7.66 -10.08
N GLN A 241 -17.22 -8.08 -11.23
CA GLN A 241 -17.27 -9.49 -11.63
C GLN A 241 -15.86 -10.08 -11.87
N ASP A 242 -14.97 -9.32 -12.48
CA ASP A 242 -13.60 -9.74 -12.73
C ASP A 242 -12.77 -9.80 -11.43
N ALA A 243 -13.00 -8.88 -10.49
CA ALA A 243 -12.42 -8.94 -9.15
C ALA A 243 -12.88 -10.18 -8.38
N TYR A 244 -14.14 -10.59 -8.53
CA TYR A 244 -14.59 -11.87 -7.97
C TYR A 244 -13.83 -13.07 -8.55
N LYS A 245 -13.58 -13.10 -9.87
CA LYS A 245 -12.73 -14.16 -10.46
C LYS A 245 -11.32 -14.13 -9.90
N TYR A 246 -10.74 -12.94 -9.72
CA TYR A 246 -9.45 -12.77 -9.05
C TYR A 246 -9.48 -13.33 -7.62
N ALA A 247 -10.50 -13.04 -6.82
CA ALA A 247 -10.62 -13.55 -5.45
C ALA A 247 -10.74 -15.09 -5.41
N VAL A 248 -11.52 -15.68 -6.32
CA VAL A 248 -11.64 -17.14 -6.49
C VAL A 248 -10.29 -17.75 -6.89
N ALA A 249 -9.65 -17.21 -7.92
CA ALA A 249 -8.40 -17.74 -8.43
C ALA A 249 -7.25 -17.59 -7.41
N SER A 250 -7.20 -16.49 -6.66
CA SER A 250 -6.25 -16.28 -5.56
C SER A 250 -6.46 -17.24 -4.41
N THR A 251 -7.72 -17.52 -4.04
CA THR A 251 -8.04 -18.54 -3.03
C THR A 251 -7.57 -19.93 -3.46
N ASN A 252 -7.70 -20.26 -4.75
CA ASN A 252 -7.23 -21.53 -5.32
C ASN A 252 -5.71 -21.60 -5.44
N ALA A 253 -5.05 -20.46 -5.69
CA ALA A 253 -3.60 -20.34 -5.72
C ALA A 253 -2.93 -20.46 -4.33
N LEU A 254 -3.73 -20.44 -3.26
CA LEU A 254 -3.30 -20.62 -1.87
C LEU A 254 -3.95 -21.87 -1.25
N PRO A 255 -3.70 -23.10 -1.74
CA PRO A 255 -4.35 -24.30 -1.23
C PRO A 255 -3.95 -24.63 0.22
N ASN A 256 -4.78 -25.40 0.90
CA ASN A 256 -4.48 -25.97 2.22
C ASN A 256 -4.64 -27.51 2.13
N PRO A 257 -3.57 -28.31 2.32
CA PRO A 257 -2.22 -27.91 2.76
C PRO A 257 -1.44 -27.09 1.70
N PRO A 258 -0.48 -26.23 2.12
CA PRO A 258 0.35 -25.45 1.21
C PRO A 258 1.21 -26.34 0.28
N PRO A 259 1.49 -25.89 -0.96
CA PRO A 259 2.27 -26.67 -1.90
C PRO A 259 3.74 -26.79 -1.45
N LYS A 260 4.38 -27.89 -1.83
CA LYS A 260 5.81 -28.13 -1.59
C LYS A 260 6.49 -28.42 -2.94
N PRO A 261 7.36 -27.53 -3.45
CA PRO A 261 7.79 -26.25 -2.86
C PRO A 261 6.70 -25.15 -2.92
N ILE A 262 6.85 -24.12 -2.09
CA ILE A 262 5.98 -22.94 -2.11
C ILE A 262 6.15 -22.18 -3.43
N THR A 263 5.05 -21.65 -3.95
CA THR A 263 5.04 -21.02 -5.28
C THR A 263 5.81 -19.71 -5.29
N GLN A 264 6.48 -19.43 -6.41
CA GLN A 264 7.18 -18.15 -6.61
C GLN A 264 6.22 -16.96 -6.54
N ARG A 265 4.94 -17.15 -6.90
CA ARG A 265 3.89 -16.12 -6.77
C ARG A 265 3.72 -15.68 -5.32
N TYR A 266 3.58 -16.64 -4.39
CA TYR A 266 3.50 -16.33 -2.97
C TYR A 266 4.75 -15.59 -2.50
N VAL A 267 5.94 -16.11 -2.86
CA VAL A 267 7.20 -15.51 -2.42
C VAL A 267 7.38 -14.07 -2.94
N THR A 268 6.96 -13.81 -4.18
CA THR A 268 7.08 -12.47 -4.80
C THR A 268 6.27 -11.40 -4.07
N TRP A 269 5.08 -11.76 -3.58
CA TRP A 269 4.13 -10.78 -3.02
C TRP A 269 3.97 -10.86 -1.51
N PHE A 270 4.34 -11.96 -0.87
CA PHE A 270 4.22 -12.13 0.59
C PHE A 270 5.52 -12.57 1.27
N GLY A 271 6.58 -12.80 0.49
CA GLY A 271 7.92 -13.07 1.01
C GLY A 271 8.16 -14.52 1.39
N ALA A 272 9.19 -14.73 2.22
CA ALA A 272 9.55 -16.06 2.69
C ALA A 272 8.37 -16.75 3.40
N TYR A 273 8.19 -18.04 3.11
CA TYR A 273 7.09 -18.83 3.66
C TYR A 273 7.10 -18.86 5.18
N ASP A 274 5.91 -18.79 5.73
CA ASP A 274 5.58 -18.90 7.14
C ASP A 274 4.12 -19.31 7.23
N ASP A 275 3.82 -20.31 8.06
CA ASP A 275 2.49 -20.91 8.16
C ASP A 275 1.42 -19.87 8.51
N ALA A 276 1.71 -18.97 9.46
CA ALA A 276 0.76 -17.96 9.92
C ALA A 276 0.50 -16.91 8.83
N ARG A 277 1.55 -16.40 8.18
CA ARG A 277 1.38 -15.43 7.08
C ARG A 277 0.66 -16.04 5.87
N TYR A 278 0.96 -17.30 5.54
CA TYR A 278 0.27 -17.99 4.46
C TYR A 278 -1.22 -18.15 4.77
N ALA A 279 -1.55 -18.57 6.00
CA ALA A 279 -2.93 -18.67 6.46
C ALA A 279 -3.65 -17.31 6.44
N THR A 280 -2.97 -16.22 6.81
CA THR A 280 -3.50 -14.86 6.74
C THR A 280 -3.85 -14.46 5.30
N ALA A 281 -2.91 -14.57 4.35
CA ALA A 281 -3.16 -14.25 2.95
C ALA A 281 -4.34 -15.06 2.38
N ARG A 282 -4.38 -16.37 2.68
CA ARG A 282 -5.48 -17.25 2.27
C ARG A 282 -6.82 -16.80 2.87
N SER A 283 -6.84 -16.48 4.16
CA SER A 283 -8.02 -16.01 4.88
C SER A 283 -8.56 -14.73 4.24
N HIS A 284 -7.69 -13.77 3.91
CA HIS A 284 -8.09 -12.52 3.27
C HIS A 284 -8.78 -12.75 1.92
N PHE A 285 -8.18 -13.51 1.01
CA PHE A 285 -8.82 -13.80 -0.29
C PHE A 285 -10.11 -14.60 -0.14
N THR A 286 -10.19 -15.51 0.84
CA THR A 286 -11.43 -16.25 1.13
C THR A 286 -12.53 -15.31 1.61
N LYS A 287 -12.20 -14.34 2.47
CA LYS A 287 -13.15 -13.34 2.97
C LYS A 287 -13.56 -12.36 1.88
N ILE A 288 -12.63 -11.85 1.08
CA ILE A 288 -12.94 -11.00 -0.09
C ILE A 288 -13.88 -11.72 -1.05
N ARG A 289 -13.59 -12.99 -1.37
CA ARG A 289 -14.48 -13.82 -2.19
C ARG A 289 -15.87 -13.92 -1.57
N GLY A 290 -15.95 -14.34 -0.30
CA GLY A 290 -17.23 -14.47 0.41
C GLY A 290 -17.98 -13.14 0.53
N HIS A 291 -17.28 -12.02 0.63
CA HIS A 291 -17.87 -10.69 0.66
C HIS A 291 -18.54 -10.35 -0.67
N LEU A 292 -17.86 -10.56 -1.79
CA LEU A 292 -18.43 -10.35 -3.14
C LEU A 292 -19.60 -11.29 -3.42
N GLU A 293 -19.61 -12.49 -2.84
CA GLU A 293 -20.70 -13.47 -2.94
C GLU A 293 -21.93 -13.09 -2.12
N ASN A 294 -21.75 -12.44 -0.96
CA ASN A 294 -22.81 -12.33 0.05
C ASN A 294 -23.23 -10.90 0.39
N VAL A 295 -22.45 -9.88 0.03
CA VAL A 295 -22.72 -8.47 0.36
C VAL A 295 -22.98 -7.66 -0.91
N VAL A 296 -24.02 -6.82 -0.89
CA VAL A 296 -24.29 -5.87 -1.97
C VAL A 296 -23.44 -4.62 -1.78
N VAL A 297 -22.42 -4.45 -2.62
CA VAL A 297 -21.52 -3.29 -2.58
C VAL A 297 -22.11 -2.14 -3.42
N THR A 298 -22.15 -0.95 -2.85
CA THR A 298 -22.52 0.29 -3.55
C THR A 298 -21.25 1.03 -4.00
N TYR A 299 -21.13 1.22 -5.32
CA TYR A 299 -20.04 1.98 -5.90
C TYR A 299 -20.44 3.44 -6.12
N TYR A 300 -19.70 4.36 -5.52
CA TYR A 300 -19.83 5.80 -5.74
C TYR A 300 -18.92 6.20 -6.89
N LEU A 301 -19.53 6.58 -8.00
CA LEU A 301 -18.83 6.88 -9.25
C LEU A 301 -18.59 8.40 -9.33
N GLU A 302 -17.33 8.83 -9.31
CA GLU A 302 -16.92 10.24 -9.30
C GLU A 302 -17.35 11.03 -8.05
N PRO A 303 -16.97 10.58 -6.84
CA PRO A 303 -17.21 11.36 -5.65
C PRO A 303 -16.37 12.66 -5.68
N PRO A 304 -16.85 13.75 -5.06
CA PRO A 304 -16.20 15.07 -5.16
C PRO A 304 -14.80 15.14 -4.53
N LYS A 305 -14.46 14.21 -3.62
CA LYS A 305 -13.19 14.16 -2.89
C LYS A 305 -12.19 13.18 -3.53
N CYS A 306 -11.81 13.39 -4.78
CA CYS A 306 -10.82 12.59 -5.48
C CYS A 306 -9.64 13.44 -5.94
N ASP A 307 -8.43 13.16 -5.44
CA ASP A 307 -7.22 13.74 -6.02
C ASP A 307 -6.95 13.14 -7.41
N PRO A 308 -6.28 13.87 -8.34
CA PRO A 308 -6.07 13.40 -9.71
C PRO A 308 -5.38 12.04 -9.85
N SER A 309 -4.51 11.67 -8.91
CA SER A 309 -3.74 10.42 -8.89
C SER A 309 -4.43 9.28 -8.13
N THR A 310 -5.69 9.46 -7.70
CA THR A 310 -6.40 8.45 -6.91
C THR A 310 -7.16 7.49 -7.81
N TYR A 311 -7.00 6.19 -7.57
CA TYR A 311 -7.79 5.14 -8.20
C TYR A 311 -9.13 5.00 -7.49
N ALA A 312 -9.09 4.74 -6.19
CA ALA A 312 -10.27 4.52 -5.38
C ALA A 312 -9.96 4.77 -3.90
N TYR A 313 -11.00 4.74 -3.08
CA TYR A 313 -10.87 4.69 -1.62
C TYR A 313 -12.05 3.96 -0.98
N VAL A 314 -11.86 3.55 0.28
CA VAL A 314 -12.91 3.02 1.17
C VAL A 314 -12.74 3.55 2.60
N TYR A 315 -13.80 3.41 3.40
CA TYR A 315 -13.71 3.48 4.85
C TYR A 315 -13.67 2.06 5.41
N PRO A 316 -12.61 1.65 6.16
CA PRO A 316 -12.46 0.25 6.61
C PRO A 316 -13.63 -0.32 7.41
N SER A 317 -14.37 0.53 8.13
CA SER A 317 -15.52 0.17 8.94
C SER A 317 -16.83 0.04 8.16
N ASP A 318 -16.93 0.61 6.95
CA ASP A 318 -18.12 0.50 6.09
C ASP A 318 -17.82 -0.39 4.89
N SER A 319 -18.05 -1.69 5.08
CA SER A 319 -17.79 -2.69 4.05
C SER A 319 -18.78 -2.68 2.88
N THR A 320 -19.76 -1.77 2.87
CA THR A 320 -20.81 -1.71 1.83
C THR A 320 -20.56 -0.65 0.76
N LYS A 321 -19.53 0.19 0.91
CA LYS A 321 -19.30 1.37 0.04
C LYS A 321 -17.87 1.44 -0.50
N LEU A 322 -17.76 1.59 -1.82
CA LEU A 322 -16.47 1.76 -2.51
C LEU A 322 -16.52 2.98 -3.45
N TYR A 323 -15.51 3.83 -3.38
CA TYR A 323 -15.49 5.13 -4.02
C TYR A 323 -14.47 5.15 -5.17
N LEU A 324 -14.92 5.40 -6.40
CA LEU A 324 -14.07 5.33 -7.60
C LEU A 324 -13.69 6.71 -8.13
N CYS A 325 -12.38 6.95 -8.25
CA CYS A 325 -11.76 8.21 -8.62
C CYS A 325 -11.23 8.21 -10.07
N SER A 326 -10.51 9.28 -10.45
CA SER A 326 -10.11 9.56 -11.83
C SER A 326 -9.21 8.48 -12.44
N GLU A 327 -8.25 7.93 -11.70
CA GLU A 327 -7.30 6.95 -12.24
C GLU A 327 -7.96 5.60 -12.55
N PHE A 328 -8.98 5.19 -11.77
CA PHE A 328 -9.71 3.96 -12.04
C PHE A 328 -10.28 3.92 -13.46
N TRP A 329 -10.75 5.07 -13.97
CA TRP A 329 -11.33 5.14 -15.31
C TRP A 329 -10.29 4.94 -16.42
N LYS A 330 -9.03 5.34 -16.17
CA LYS A 330 -7.91 5.19 -17.12
C LYS A 330 -7.29 3.79 -17.10
N ALA A 331 -7.43 3.07 -15.99
CA ALA A 331 -6.88 1.74 -15.78
C ALA A 331 -7.33 0.69 -16.82
N PRO A 332 -6.51 -0.33 -17.13
CA PRO A 332 -6.97 -1.47 -17.92
C PRO A 332 -8.04 -2.27 -17.16
N ALA A 333 -8.79 -3.14 -17.84
CA ALA A 333 -9.81 -3.96 -17.18
C ALA A 333 -9.20 -5.03 -16.25
N LEU A 334 -8.11 -5.65 -16.69
CA LEU A 334 -7.32 -6.71 -16.04
C LEU A 334 -5.83 -6.40 -16.21
N GLY A 335 -4.97 -7.19 -15.56
CA GLY A 335 -3.51 -6.99 -15.59
C GLY A 335 -3.06 -5.96 -14.56
N THR A 336 -1.87 -5.39 -14.70
CA THR A 336 -1.28 -4.50 -13.67
C THR A 336 -2.09 -3.22 -13.42
N ASN A 337 -2.33 -2.89 -12.14
CA ASN A 337 -3.05 -1.69 -11.71
C ASN A 337 -4.40 -1.55 -12.42
N SER A 338 -5.12 -2.66 -12.54
CA SER A 338 -6.36 -2.78 -13.29
C SER A 338 -7.56 -2.32 -12.48
N LYS A 339 -8.69 -2.13 -13.17
CA LYS A 339 -9.99 -1.92 -12.52
C LYS A 339 -10.35 -3.08 -11.59
N ALA A 340 -10.12 -4.33 -12.01
CA ALA A 340 -10.39 -5.51 -11.18
C ALA A 340 -9.42 -5.62 -9.99
N GLY A 341 -8.13 -5.35 -10.20
CA GLY A 341 -7.13 -5.29 -9.14
C GLY A 341 -7.40 -4.18 -8.12
N THR A 342 -7.82 -3.00 -8.58
CA THR A 342 -8.27 -1.91 -7.70
C THR A 342 -9.42 -2.35 -6.81
N VAL A 343 -10.39 -3.11 -7.32
CA VAL A 343 -11.47 -3.63 -6.46
C VAL A 343 -10.91 -4.63 -5.43
N ILE A 344 -9.96 -5.51 -5.79
CA ILE A 344 -9.30 -6.41 -4.81
C ILE A 344 -8.57 -5.60 -3.72
N HIS A 345 -7.83 -4.57 -4.11
CA HIS A 345 -7.12 -3.66 -3.20
C HIS A 345 -8.09 -3.07 -2.18
N GLU A 346 -9.12 -2.37 -2.64
CA GLU A 346 -10.09 -1.69 -1.78
C GLU A 346 -10.88 -2.68 -0.91
N MET A 347 -11.27 -3.85 -1.46
CA MET A 347 -11.97 -4.89 -0.70
C MET A 347 -11.12 -5.42 0.46
N SER A 348 -9.79 -5.43 0.33
CA SER A 348 -8.89 -5.94 1.36
C SER A 348 -8.79 -5.03 2.58
N HIS A 349 -9.07 -3.72 2.42
CA HIS A 349 -9.05 -2.73 3.49
C HIS A 349 -10.20 -2.89 4.49
N TYR A 350 -11.33 -3.49 4.09
CA TYR A 350 -12.44 -3.66 5.03
C TYR A 350 -12.01 -4.55 6.19
N ASN A 351 -12.36 -4.13 7.42
CA ASN A 351 -11.99 -4.86 8.64
C ASN A 351 -12.48 -6.31 8.61
N VAL A 352 -13.67 -6.54 8.03
CA VAL A 352 -14.25 -7.88 7.86
C VAL A 352 -13.45 -8.78 6.90
N ASN A 353 -12.72 -8.19 5.95
CA ASN A 353 -11.98 -8.91 4.90
C ASN A 353 -10.49 -9.11 5.20
N GLY A 354 -9.95 -8.40 6.18
CA GLY A 354 -8.55 -8.51 6.57
C GLY A 354 -7.99 -7.24 7.18
N GLY A 355 -8.59 -6.08 6.89
CA GLY A 355 -8.12 -4.80 7.41
C GLY A 355 -6.70 -4.51 6.95
N THR A 356 -6.40 -4.72 5.66
CA THR A 356 -5.09 -4.38 5.11
C THR A 356 -4.86 -2.86 5.18
N GLN A 357 -3.59 -2.50 5.08
CA GLN A 357 -3.06 -1.16 5.22
C GLN A 357 -2.39 -0.76 3.89
N ASP A 358 -2.02 0.51 3.78
CA ASP A 358 -1.31 1.07 2.63
C ASP A 358 0.17 1.33 2.95
N TYR A 359 0.92 0.27 3.26
CA TYR A 359 2.34 0.37 3.62
C TYR A 359 3.25 0.70 2.44
N ALA A 360 2.87 0.28 1.23
CA ALA A 360 3.65 0.49 0.02
C ALA A 360 2.74 0.50 -1.21
N TYR A 361 3.03 1.41 -2.15
CA TYR A 361 2.36 1.47 -3.46
C TYR A 361 3.30 1.08 -4.59
N GLY A 362 2.79 0.37 -5.59
CA GLY A 362 3.55 -0.01 -6.77
C GLY A 362 4.31 -1.33 -6.62
N GLN A 363 4.48 -2.06 -7.73
CA GLN A 363 5.04 -3.41 -7.72
C GLN A 363 6.46 -3.49 -7.14
N ALA A 364 7.31 -2.49 -7.43
CA ALA A 364 8.69 -2.48 -6.94
C ALA A 364 8.74 -2.37 -5.41
N ALA A 365 8.02 -1.41 -4.84
CA ALA A 365 7.94 -1.22 -3.40
C ALA A 365 7.26 -2.40 -2.70
N CYS A 366 6.24 -3.00 -3.31
CA CYS A 366 5.57 -4.18 -2.76
C CYS A 366 6.47 -5.43 -2.72
N LYS A 367 7.31 -5.63 -3.75
CA LYS A 367 8.31 -6.71 -3.78
C LYS A 367 9.40 -6.48 -2.73
N ALA A 368 9.87 -5.24 -2.57
CA ALA A 368 10.80 -4.88 -1.50
C ALA A 368 10.17 -5.11 -0.11
N LEU A 369 8.92 -4.69 0.09
CA LEU A 369 8.18 -4.93 1.33
C LEU A 369 8.04 -6.42 1.64
N ALA A 370 7.74 -7.25 0.63
CA ALA A 370 7.67 -8.71 0.78
C ALA A 370 9.02 -9.33 1.17
N LYS A 371 10.11 -8.83 0.59
CA LYS A 371 11.47 -9.29 0.90
C LYS A 371 11.90 -8.89 2.32
N ASP A 372 11.71 -7.62 2.68
CA ASP A 372 12.35 -7.02 3.85
C ASP A 372 11.45 -7.04 5.08
N LYS A 373 10.13 -6.92 4.89
CA LYS A 373 9.12 -6.83 5.97
C LYS A 373 7.88 -7.68 5.62
N PRO A 374 7.98 -9.02 5.49
CA PRO A 374 6.89 -9.89 5.03
C PRO A 374 5.63 -9.84 5.91
N ALA A 375 5.77 -9.53 7.21
CA ALA A 375 4.63 -9.29 8.10
C ALA A 375 3.80 -8.04 7.71
N LYS A 376 4.44 -7.01 7.14
CA LYS A 376 3.74 -5.86 6.56
C LYS A 376 3.19 -6.20 5.17
N ALA A 377 3.91 -6.96 4.35
CA ALA A 377 3.47 -7.32 3.01
C ALA A 377 2.15 -8.12 3.00
N VAL A 378 1.98 -9.07 3.93
CA VAL A 378 0.72 -9.82 4.09
C VAL A 378 -0.43 -8.96 4.64
N MET A 379 -0.13 -7.74 5.08
CA MET A 379 -1.10 -6.75 5.53
C MET A 379 -1.14 -5.52 4.60
N ASN A 380 -0.53 -5.57 3.41
CA ASN A 380 -0.53 -4.45 2.45
C ASN A 380 -1.54 -4.70 1.31
N ALA A 381 -2.39 -3.73 1.00
CA ALA A 381 -3.45 -3.88 -0.01
C ALA A 381 -2.90 -4.10 -1.43
N ASP A 382 -1.90 -3.33 -1.85
CA ASP A 382 -1.25 -3.50 -3.17
C ASP A 382 -0.56 -4.88 -3.30
N ASN A 383 -0.04 -5.46 -2.22
CA ASN A 383 0.51 -6.83 -2.27
C ASN A 383 -0.59 -7.88 -2.57
N HIS A 384 -1.82 -7.67 -2.11
CA HIS A 384 -2.96 -8.53 -2.45
C HIS A 384 -3.42 -8.31 -3.89
N GLU A 385 -3.52 -7.06 -4.33
CA GLU A 385 -3.81 -6.72 -5.72
C GLU A 385 -2.84 -7.41 -6.67
N TYR A 386 -1.53 -7.21 -6.47
CA TYR A 386 -0.53 -7.76 -7.38
C TYR A 386 -0.41 -9.30 -7.31
N PHE A 387 -0.68 -9.90 -6.14
CA PHE A 387 -0.84 -11.34 -6.07
C PHE A 387 -1.98 -11.82 -6.98
N ALA A 388 -3.13 -11.16 -6.93
CA ALA A 388 -4.30 -11.50 -7.74
C ALA A 388 -4.10 -11.21 -9.24
N GLU A 389 -3.54 -10.06 -9.59
CA GLU A 389 -3.27 -9.66 -10.98
C GLU A 389 -2.22 -10.55 -11.66
N SER A 390 -1.37 -11.23 -10.89
CA SER A 390 -0.43 -12.24 -11.41
C SER A 390 -1.06 -13.58 -11.78
N ILE A 391 -2.40 -13.66 -11.76
CA ILE A 391 -3.20 -14.80 -12.17
C ILE A 391 -3.98 -14.41 -13.43
N SER A 392 -4.02 -15.27 -14.44
CA SER A 392 -4.88 -15.07 -15.60
C SER A 392 -6.31 -15.51 -15.27
N VAL A 393 -7.31 -14.66 -15.58
CA VAL A 393 -8.74 -14.88 -15.28
C VAL A 393 -9.65 -14.51 -16.45
#